data_AF-A0A6A4NPA1-F1
#
_entry.id   AF-A0A6A4NPA1-F1
#
_cell.length_a   1.000
_cell.length_b   1.000
_cell.length_c   1.000
_cell.angle_alpha   90.00
_cell.angle_beta   90.00
_cell.angle_gamma   90.00
#
_symmetry.space_group_name_H-M   'P 1'
#
loop_
_entity.id
_entity.type
_entity.pdbx_description
1 polymer ?
#
loop_
_entity_poly.entity_id
_entity_poly.type
_entity_poly.pdbx_seq_one_letter_code
_entity_poly.pdbx_strand_id
1 'polypeptide(L)'
;MGSSSLISFLVLLTLLLVMKNVQCNPNYEEALAKSLLFFQGQRSGKLPPNQKIKWRSNSGLYDGAKANVDLSGGYYDAGDNVKFNFPMAFTTTMLSWSTIEYGKRMGSNIKEARDAIRWGTDYLLKCAKSTTGKLYVGVGDPNVDHKCWERPEDMDTSRTVYWVSSKNPGSDVAAETAAAFAAAYVVFRKVDPTYSKMLLRTAKNVYQFALQYQGSYSDSLGSAACPFYCSYSGFKVKSNSSVT
;
A
#
# COMPACT_ATOMS: atom_id res chain seq x y z
N MET A 1 -20.99 -60.72 18.85
CA MET A 1 -21.02 -59.25 18.73
C MET A 1 -22.47 -58.83 18.58
N GLY A 2 -22.99 -57.99 19.48
CA GLY A 2 -24.41 -57.60 19.47
C GLY A 2 -24.76 -56.73 18.26
N SER A 3 -26.02 -56.80 17.79
CA SER A 3 -26.55 -56.04 16.65
C SER A 3 -26.21 -54.54 16.69
N SER A 4 -26.16 -53.95 17.88
CA SER A 4 -25.78 -52.55 18.12
C SER A 4 -24.34 -52.21 17.68
N SER A 5 -23.39 -53.15 17.84
CA SER A 5 -21.99 -52.96 17.44
C SER A 5 -21.84 -52.97 15.91
N LEU A 6 -22.62 -53.79 15.21
CA LEU A 6 -22.62 -53.86 13.75
C LEU A 6 -23.22 -52.59 13.13
N ILE A 7 -24.32 -52.08 13.69
CA ILE A 7 -24.96 -50.83 13.25
C ILE A 7 -24.00 -49.65 13.46
N SER A 8 -23.33 -49.58 14.60
CA SER A 8 -22.36 -48.50 14.89
C SER A 8 -21.18 -48.52 13.91
N PHE A 9 -20.68 -49.70 13.57
CA PHE A 9 -19.61 -49.85 12.56
C PHE A 9 -20.08 -49.44 11.15
N LEU A 10 -21.29 -49.84 10.74
CA LEU A 10 -21.88 -49.46 9.46
C LEU A 10 -22.13 -47.94 9.35
N VAL A 11 -22.58 -47.31 10.45
CA VAL A 11 -22.75 -45.85 10.53
C VAL A 11 -21.40 -45.14 10.42
N LEU A 12 -20.36 -45.61 11.11
CA LEU A 12 -19.02 -45.02 11.04
C LEU A 12 -18.40 -45.19 9.65
N LEU A 13 -18.56 -46.37 9.03
CA LEU A 13 -18.07 -46.65 7.68
C LEU A 13 -18.80 -45.80 6.63
N THR A 14 -20.11 -45.62 6.76
CA THR A 14 -20.87 -44.71 5.89
C THR A 14 -20.47 -43.25 6.10
N LEU A 15 -20.24 -42.79 7.34
CA LEU A 15 -19.69 -41.46 7.62
C LEU A 15 -18.32 -41.24 6.96
N LEU A 16 -17.42 -42.23 7.04
CA LEU A 16 -16.10 -42.16 6.40
C LEU A 16 -16.17 -42.21 4.86
N LEU A 17 -17.13 -42.94 4.29
CA LEU A 17 -17.39 -42.98 2.84
C LEU A 17 -18.09 -41.71 2.32
N VAL A 18 -18.86 -41.02 3.18
CA VAL A 18 -19.56 -39.75 2.88
C VAL A 18 -18.67 -38.52 3.14
N MET A 19 -17.55 -38.68 3.83
CA MET A 19 -16.49 -37.67 3.90
C MET A 19 -15.86 -37.48 2.52
N LYS A 20 -16.48 -36.64 1.69
CA LYS A 20 -15.86 -36.13 0.48
C LYS A 20 -14.58 -35.41 0.90
N ASN A 21 -13.43 -35.95 0.49
CA ASN A 21 -12.19 -35.17 0.48
C ASN A 21 -12.48 -33.90 -0.33
N VAL A 22 -12.58 -32.76 0.35
CA VAL A 22 -12.72 -31.47 -0.35
C VAL A 22 -11.42 -31.24 -1.09
N GLN A 23 -11.42 -31.53 -2.39
CA GLN A 23 -10.26 -31.33 -3.23
C GLN A 23 -10.12 -29.83 -3.48
N CYS A 24 -9.29 -29.19 -2.67
CA CYS A 24 -9.04 -27.75 -2.75
C CYS A 24 -8.17 -27.47 -3.99
N ASN A 25 -8.80 -27.11 -5.11
CA ASN A 25 -8.13 -26.62 -6.30
C ASN A 25 -8.56 -25.17 -6.59
N PRO A 26 -8.19 -24.20 -5.73
CA PRO A 26 -8.61 -22.82 -5.89
C PRO A 26 -7.98 -22.22 -7.15
N ASN A 27 -8.74 -21.39 -7.85
CA ASN A 27 -8.25 -20.69 -9.02
C ASN A 27 -7.40 -19.48 -8.60
N TYR A 28 -6.09 -19.71 -8.40
CA TYR A 28 -5.16 -18.66 -7.97
C TYR A 28 -4.95 -17.56 -9.02
N GLU A 29 -5.13 -17.86 -10.31
CA GLU A 29 -5.07 -16.84 -11.37
C GLU A 29 -6.23 -15.86 -11.23
N GLU A 30 -7.45 -16.38 -11.03
CA GLU A 30 -8.63 -15.55 -10.78
C GLU A 30 -8.52 -14.77 -9.47
N ALA A 31 -8.00 -15.41 -8.41
CA ALA A 31 -7.75 -14.73 -7.13
C ALA A 31 -6.78 -13.55 -7.28
N LEU A 32 -5.68 -13.74 -8.03
CA LEU A 32 -4.73 -12.66 -8.34
C LEU A 32 -5.39 -11.54 -9.16
N ALA A 33 -6.16 -11.90 -10.20
CA ALA A 33 -6.86 -10.92 -11.02
C ALA A 33 -7.84 -10.07 -10.19
N LYS A 34 -8.59 -10.70 -9.28
CA LYS A 34 -9.50 -10.01 -8.34
C LYS A 34 -8.74 -9.15 -7.32
N SER A 35 -7.60 -9.60 -6.82
CA SER A 35 -6.73 -8.80 -5.95
C SER A 35 -6.23 -7.52 -6.65
N LEU A 36 -5.85 -7.61 -7.92
CA LEU A 36 -5.44 -6.43 -8.70
C LEU A 36 -6.63 -5.49 -9.03
N LEU A 37 -7.83 -6.05 -9.21
CA LEU A 37 -9.08 -5.27 -9.31
C LEU A 37 -9.39 -4.51 -8.02
N PHE A 38 -9.13 -5.11 -6.85
CA PHE A 38 -9.27 -4.42 -5.56
C PHE A 38 -8.41 -3.15 -5.51
N PHE A 39 -7.16 -3.20 -5.97
CA PHE A 39 -6.33 -1.99 -6.06
C PHE A 39 -6.96 -0.91 -6.96
N GLN A 40 -7.59 -1.26 -8.10
CA GLN A 40 -8.33 -0.26 -8.88
C GLN A 40 -9.48 0.37 -8.10
N GLY A 41 -10.14 -0.44 -7.26
CA GLY A 41 -11.19 -0.03 -6.33
C GLY A 41 -10.72 0.91 -5.23
N GLN A 42 -9.41 1.01 -4.96
CA GLN A 42 -8.83 1.91 -3.94
C GLN A 42 -8.21 3.20 -4.51
N ARG A 43 -8.15 3.37 -5.84
CA ARG A 43 -7.47 4.53 -6.45
C ARG A 43 -8.12 5.86 -6.06
N SER A 44 -7.39 6.81 -5.52
CA SER A 44 -7.79 8.22 -5.39
C SER A 44 -7.29 9.04 -6.58
N GLY A 45 -7.86 10.21 -6.85
CA GLY A 45 -7.46 11.11 -7.94
C GLY A 45 -8.30 10.92 -9.22
N LYS A 46 -7.75 11.41 -10.34
CA LYS A 46 -8.37 11.26 -11.66
C LYS A 46 -8.14 9.85 -12.18
N LEU A 47 -9.19 9.05 -12.28
CA LEU A 47 -9.14 7.65 -12.72
C LEU A 47 -8.75 7.55 -14.20
N PRO A 48 -7.97 6.53 -14.59
CA PRO A 48 -7.59 6.34 -15.97
C PRO A 48 -8.77 5.78 -16.79
N PRO A 49 -8.90 6.10 -18.08
CA PRO A 49 -10.05 5.69 -18.90
C PRO A 49 -10.18 4.17 -19.03
N ASN A 50 -9.08 3.43 -18.87
CA ASN A 50 -9.03 1.96 -18.93
C ASN A 50 -9.30 1.28 -17.57
N GLN A 51 -9.71 2.02 -16.53
CA GLN A 51 -10.17 1.46 -15.26
C GLN A 51 -11.32 0.45 -15.49
N LYS A 52 -11.20 -0.75 -14.92
CA LYS A 52 -12.20 -1.83 -15.00
C LYS A 52 -13.33 -1.65 -13.97
N ILE A 53 -13.01 -1.12 -12.79
CA ILE A 53 -14.00 -0.81 -11.75
C ILE A 53 -14.81 0.43 -12.14
N LYS A 54 -16.11 0.24 -12.45
CA LYS A 54 -17.00 1.30 -12.99
C LYS A 54 -17.85 2.03 -11.96
N TRP A 55 -17.97 1.50 -10.74
CA TRP A 55 -18.68 2.16 -9.64
C TRP A 55 -17.83 3.18 -8.88
N ARG A 56 -16.53 3.30 -9.21
CA ARG A 56 -15.63 4.33 -8.69
C ARG A 56 -15.57 5.51 -9.65
N SER A 57 -15.55 6.73 -9.09
CA SER A 57 -15.41 7.98 -9.84
C SER A 57 -14.14 8.74 -9.46
N ASN A 58 -13.86 9.84 -10.19
CA ASN A 58 -12.79 10.77 -9.85
C ASN A 58 -13.03 11.37 -8.46
N SER A 59 -12.02 11.40 -7.60
CA SER A 59 -12.11 11.90 -6.23
C SER A 59 -10.80 12.51 -5.76
N GLY A 60 -10.79 13.31 -4.68
CA GLY A 60 -9.54 13.87 -4.13
C GLY A 60 -8.73 14.71 -5.14
N LEU A 61 -9.41 15.37 -6.08
CA LEU A 61 -8.77 16.08 -7.20
C LEU A 61 -7.96 17.31 -6.78
N TYR A 62 -8.28 17.85 -5.61
CA TYR A 62 -7.66 19.06 -5.06
C TYR A 62 -6.73 18.75 -3.86
N ASP A 63 -6.39 17.47 -3.65
CA ASP A 63 -5.42 17.06 -2.64
C ASP A 63 -4.11 17.83 -2.83
N GLY A 64 -3.65 18.54 -1.80
CA GLY A 64 -2.43 19.36 -1.86
C GLY A 64 -2.63 20.84 -2.18
N ALA A 65 -3.80 21.25 -2.71
CA ALA A 65 -4.01 22.61 -3.21
C ALA A 65 -3.75 23.70 -2.15
N LYS A 66 -4.21 23.49 -0.89
CA LYS A 66 -3.96 24.41 0.24
C LYS A 66 -2.47 24.57 0.59
N ALA A 67 -1.64 23.60 0.22
CA ALA A 67 -0.19 23.62 0.40
C ALA A 67 0.56 24.01 -0.89
N ASN A 68 -0.16 24.48 -1.92
CA ASN A 68 0.37 24.85 -3.24
C ASN A 68 1.15 23.73 -3.94
N VAL A 69 0.66 22.49 -3.83
CA VAL A 69 1.24 21.29 -4.45
C VAL A 69 0.14 20.42 -5.04
N ASP A 70 0.45 19.60 -6.04
CA ASP A 70 -0.45 18.53 -6.51
C ASP A 70 -0.11 17.25 -5.75
N LEU A 71 -1.05 16.79 -4.93
CA LEU A 71 -1.02 15.49 -4.24
C LEU A 71 -2.21 14.62 -4.63
N SER A 72 -2.88 14.88 -5.76
CA SER A 72 -3.92 13.99 -6.31
C SER A 72 -3.31 12.65 -6.75
N GLY A 73 -4.10 11.58 -6.69
CA GLY A 73 -3.63 10.21 -6.97
C GLY A 73 -3.47 9.36 -5.72
N GLY A 74 -2.79 8.21 -5.86
CA GLY A 74 -2.49 7.31 -4.75
C GLY A 74 -3.67 6.41 -4.40
N TYR A 75 -3.57 5.73 -3.27
CA TYR A 75 -4.59 4.81 -2.78
C TYR A 75 -5.25 5.34 -1.52
N TYR A 76 -6.58 5.20 -1.41
CA TYR A 76 -7.22 5.22 -0.11
C TYR A 76 -6.80 3.98 0.69
N ASP A 77 -6.59 4.17 1.98
CA ASP A 77 -5.92 3.19 2.83
C ASP A 77 -6.78 1.94 3.04
N ALA A 78 -8.04 2.12 3.48
CA ALA A 78 -8.94 1.02 3.79
C ALA A 78 -10.35 1.26 3.25
N GLY A 79 -11.36 1.30 4.13
CA GLY A 79 -12.73 1.71 3.80
C GLY A 79 -12.98 3.21 3.95
N ASP A 80 -11.96 3.95 4.38
CA ASP A 80 -11.96 5.40 4.55
C ASP A 80 -11.43 6.11 3.31
N ASN A 81 -11.40 7.46 3.35
CA ASN A 81 -10.84 8.26 2.26
C ASN A 81 -9.52 8.96 2.61
N VAL A 82 -8.84 8.48 3.65
CA VAL A 82 -7.53 8.96 4.06
C VAL A 82 -6.45 8.28 3.23
N LYS A 83 -5.41 9.04 2.90
CA LYS A 83 -4.18 8.51 2.28
C LYS A 83 -3.10 8.44 3.34
N PHE A 84 -2.94 7.29 3.97
CA PHE A 84 -1.83 7.02 4.88
C PHE A 84 -0.62 6.50 4.10
N ASN A 85 0.44 7.31 4.00
CA ASN A 85 1.55 6.94 3.10
C ASN A 85 2.45 5.84 3.68
N PHE A 86 2.46 5.62 5.00
CA PHE A 86 3.28 4.55 5.58
C PHE A 86 2.80 3.15 5.15
N PRO A 87 1.52 2.77 5.37
CA PRO A 87 0.98 1.52 4.82
C PRO A 87 0.90 1.50 3.28
N MET A 88 0.71 2.66 2.62
CA MET A 88 0.73 2.72 1.15
C MET A 88 2.11 2.41 0.57
N ALA A 89 3.17 2.97 1.17
CA ALA A 89 4.56 2.68 0.79
C ALA A 89 4.86 1.19 1.02
N PHE A 90 4.51 0.65 2.19
CA PHE A 90 4.66 -0.78 2.48
C PHE A 90 3.96 -1.67 1.45
N THR A 91 2.69 -1.35 1.15
CA THR A 91 1.91 -2.06 0.13
C THR A 91 2.58 -1.99 -1.24
N THR A 92 3.13 -0.84 -1.61
CA THR A 92 3.85 -0.64 -2.87
C THR A 92 5.16 -1.45 -2.91
N THR A 93 5.90 -1.51 -1.80
CA THR A 93 7.08 -2.37 -1.63
C THR A 93 6.72 -3.84 -1.83
N MET A 94 5.66 -4.32 -1.15
CA MET A 94 5.25 -5.72 -1.20
C MET A 94 4.68 -6.14 -2.57
N LEU A 95 3.91 -5.27 -3.24
CA LEU A 95 3.49 -5.49 -4.63
C LEU A 95 4.68 -5.58 -5.57
N SER A 96 5.65 -4.68 -5.40
CA SER A 96 6.87 -4.66 -6.20
C SER A 96 7.70 -5.92 -5.98
N TRP A 97 7.93 -6.30 -4.72
CA TRP A 97 8.66 -7.52 -4.37
C TRP A 97 7.98 -8.76 -4.94
N SER A 98 6.66 -8.91 -4.76
CA SER A 98 5.90 -10.02 -5.33
C SER A 98 6.02 -10.09 -6.86
N THR A 99 6.04 -8.93 -7.52
CA THR A 99 6.21 -8.82 -8.98
C THR A 99 7.64 -9.18 -9.42
N ILE A 100 8.65 -8.87 -8.61
CA ILE A 100 10.05 -9.26 -8.86
C ILE A 100 10.20 -10.78 -8.78
N GLU A 101 9.70 -11.40 -7.70
CA GLU A 101 9.85 -12.85 -7.46
C GLU A 101 9.00 -13.68 -8.42
N TYR A 102 7.72 -13.31 -8.57
CA TYR A 102 6.73 -14.16 -9.20
C TYR A 102 6.23 -13.64 -10.55
N GLY A 103 6.75 -12.51 -11.05
CA GLY A 103 6.24 -11.87 -12.26
C GLY A 103 6.21 -12.76 -13.51
N LYS A 104 7.13 -13.74 -13.63
CA LYS A 104 7.13 -14.72 -14.72
C LYS A 104 5.93 -15.69 -14.66
N ARG A 105 5.33 -15.89 -13.49
CA ARG A 105 4.18 -16.77 -13.24
C ARG A 105 2.84 -16.01 -13.26
N MET A 106 2.85 -14.69 -13.37
CA MET A 106 1.63 -13.87 -13.35
C MET A 106 0.86 -13.86 -14.68
N GLY A 107 1.44 -14.40 -15.76
CA GLY A 107 0.79 -14.43 -17.08
C GLY A 107 0.41 -13.03 -17.56
N SER A 108 -0.84 -12.85 -17.99
CA SER A 108 -1.38 -11.56 -18.43
C SER A 108 -1.47 -10.53 -17.30
N ASN A 109 -1.66 -10.96 -16.05
CA ASN A 109 -1.82 -10.08 -14.87
C ASN A 109 -0.57 -9.25 -14.54
N ILE A 110 0.59 -9.55 -15.13
CA ILE A 110 1.83 -8.78 -14.91
C ILE A 110 1.68 -7.31 -15.31
N LYS A 111 0.80 -7.00 -16.28
CA LYS A 111 0.54 -5.64 -16.71
C LYS A 111 -0.25 -4.89 -15.64
N GLU A 112 -1.34 -5.48 -15.16
CA GLU A 112 -2.15 -4.92 -14.07
C GLU A 112 -1.37 -4.77 -12.77
N ALA A 113 -0.46 -5.70 -12.45
CA ALA A 113 0.44 -5.59 -11.30
C ALA A 113 1.37 -4.37 -11.43
N ARG A 114 1.96 -4.16 -12.61
CA ARG A 114 2.77 -2.96 -12.89
C ARG A 114 1.93 -1.68 -12.85
N ASP A 115 0.70 -1.71 -13.36
CA ASP A 115 -0.20 -0.55 -13.30
C ASP A 115 -0.58 -0.20 -11.84
N ALA A 116 -0.72 -1.20 -10.97
CA ALA A 116 -0.95 -0.98 -9.53
C ALA A 116 0.29 -0.37 -8.85
N ILE A 117 1.48 -0.93 -9.08
CA ILE A 117 2.73 -0.38 -8.53
C ILE A 117 2.97 1.05 -9.01
N ARG A 118 2.76 1.31 -10.32
CA ARG A 118 2.93 2.64 -10.90
C ARG A 118 1.98 3.65 -10.29
N TRP A 119 0.73 3.28 -10.03
CA TRP A 119 -0.24 4.17 -9.39
C TRP A 119 0.22 4.65 -8.00
N GLY A 120 0.74 3.73 -7.18
CA GLY A 120 1.30 4.06 -5.88
C GLY A 120 2.56 4.93 -6.01
N THR A 121 3.50 4.52 -6.87
CA THR A 121 4.78 5.23 -7.04
C THR A 121 4.65 6.61 -7.69
N ASP A 122 3.71 6.82 -8.60
CA ASP A 122 3.43 8.14 -9.20
C ASP A 122 2.98 9.14 -8.13
N TYR A 123 2.10 8.72 -7.22
CA TYR A 123 1.67 9.54 -6.09
C TYR A 123 2.80 9.79 -5.08
N LEU A 124 3.53 8.73 -4.69
CA LEU A 124 4.67 8.89 -3.77
C LEU A 124 5.74 9.82 -4.37
N LEU A 125 5.95 9.79 -5.70
CA LEU A 125 6.87 10.72 -6.38
C LEU A 125 6.43 12.17 -6.22
N LYS A 126 5.12 12.47 -6.34
CA LYS A 126 4.59 13.81 -6.02
C LYS A 126 4.91 14.16 -4.56
N CYS A 127 4.60 13.26 -3.63
CA CYS A 127 4.86 13.47 -2.21
C CYS A 127 6.33 13.72 -1.86
N ALA A 128 7.27 13.08 -2.56
CA ALA A 128 8.70 13.20 -2.31
C ALA A 128 9.36 14.39 -3.02
N LYS A 129 8.74 14.94 -4.07
CA LYS A 129 9.40 15.91 -4.97
C LYS A 129 8.73 17.27 -5.03
N SER A 130 7.49 17.42 -4.55
CA SER A 130 6.77 18.69 -4.67
C SER A 130 7.40 19.84 -3.88
N THR A 131 8.06 19.56 -2.75
CA THR A 131 8.67 20.60 -1.90
C THR A 131 10.01 20.13 -1.33
N THR A 132 11.08 20.87 -1.59
CA THR A 132 12.42 20.56 -1.05
C THR A 132 12.40 20.54 0.48
N GLY A 133 12.99 19.51 1.09
CA GLY A 133 13.08 19.36 2.55
C GLY A 133 11.79 18.87 3.23
N LYS A 134 10.74 18.56 2.46
CA LYS A 134 9.51 17.95 2.96
C LYS A 134 9.25 16.63 2.23
N LEU A 135 8.88 15.60 2.98
CA LEU A 135 8.24 14.41 2.45
C LEU A 135 6.79 14.41 2.90
N TYR A 136 5.85 14.54 1.96
CA TYR A 136 4.43 14.43 2.29
C TYR A 136 4.08 12.96 2.61
N VAL A 137 3.41 12.74 3.73
CA VAL A 137 3.17 11.39 4.28
C VAL A 137 1.69 11.12 4.61
N GLY A 138 0.81 12.06 4.33
CA GLY A 138 -0.62 11.77 4.28
C GLY A 138 -1.48 12.91 3.80
N VAL A 139 -2.71 12.57 3.40
CA VAL A 139 -3.76 13.51 2.99
C VAL A 139 -5.12 13.04 3.53
N GLY A 140 -5.88 13.95 4.16
CA GLY A 140 -7.13 13.65 4.86
C GLY A 140 -6.96 13.70 6.37
N ASP A 141 -7.77 14.50 7.07
CA ASP A 141 -7.84 14.39 8.54
C ASP A 141 -8.61 13.12 8.91
N PRO A 142 -7.98 12.13 9.56
CA PRO A 142 -8.60 10.84 9.77
C PRO A 142 -9.77 10.89 10.74
N ASN A 143 -9.77 11.81 11.71
CA ASN A 143 -10.86 11.90 12.68
C ASN A 143 -12.13 12.50 12.07
N VAL A 144 -11.98 13.38 11.08
CA VAL A 144 -13.12 13.97 10.36
C VAL A 144 -13.61 13.01 9.28
N ASP A 145 -12.70 12.39 8.53
CA ASP A 145 -13.01 11.38 7.51
C ASP A 145 -13.84 10.23 8.13
N HIS A 146 -13.38 9.66 9.25
CA HIS A 146 -14.04 8.51 9.89
C HIS A 146 -15.36 8.83 10.59
N LYS A 147 -15.74 10.11 10.70
CA LYS A 147 -17.08 10.51 11.18
C LYS A 147 -18.12 10.54 10.06
N CYS A 148 -17.68 10.48 8.81
CA CYS A 148 -18.53 10.52 7.64
C CYS A 148 -18.54 9.16 6.93
N TRP A 149 -19.72 8.75 6.45
CA TRP A 149 -19.84 7.60 5.56
C TRP A 149 -20.29 8.09 4.18
N GLU A 150 -19.33 8.30 3.29
CA GLU A 150 -19.57 8.98 2.02
C GLU A 150 -18.80 8.35 0.87
N ARG A 151 -19.29 8.56 -0.36
CA ARG A 151 -18.55 8.19 -1.56
C ARG A 151 -17.33 9.12 -1.69
N PRO A 152 -16.16 8.63 -2.13
CA PRO A 152 -14.98 9.46 -2.31
C PRO A 152 -15.21 10.69 -3.22
N GLU A 153 -16.06 10.56 -4.23
CA GLU A 153 -16.40 11.66 -5.16
C GLU A 153 -17.27 12.76 -4.55
N ASP A 154 -17.93 12.49 -3.42
CA ASP A 154 -18.83 13.44 -2.75
C ASP A 154 -18.20 14.04 -1.48
N MET A 155 -16.94 13.72 -1.18
CA MET A 155 -16.31 14.13 0.07
C MET A 155 -16.31 15.64 0.29
N ASP A 156 -16.82 16.06 1.44
CA ASP A 156 -16.76 17.42 1.93
C ASP A 156 -15.83 17.61 3.16
N THR A 157 -15.26 16.51 3.64
CA THR A 157 -14.35 16.48 4.79
C THR A 157 -13.01 17.18 4.52
N SER A 158 -12.36 17.67 5.58
CA SER A 158 -11.09 18.40 5.44
C SER A 158 -9.96 17.48 4.97
N ARG A 159 -9.42 17.77 3.77
CA ARG A 159 -8.29 17.05 3.19
C ARG A 159 -6.92 17.63 3.58
N THR A 160 -6.68 17.70 4.89
CA THR A 160 -5.43 18.22 5.48
C THR A 160 -4.21 17.43 4.99
N VAL A 161 -3.10 18.11 4.74
CA VAL A 161 -1.86 17.50 4.22
C VAL A 161 -0.82 17.41 5.33
N TYR A 162 -0.21 16.24 5.50
CA TYR A 162 0.80 15.97 6.51
C TYR A 162 2.16 15.69 5.88
N TRP A 163 3.25 16.11 6.53
CA TRP A 163 4.61 15.92 6.05
C TRP A 163 5.60 15.74 7.19
N VAL A 164 6.71 15.08 6.87
CA VAL A 164 7.91 15.03 7.72
C VAL A 164 9.00 15.92 7.11
N SER A 165 9.90 16.42 7.95
CA SER A 165 11.00 17.33 7.58
C SER A 165 12.16 17.19 8.57
N SER A 166 13.24 17.96 8.38
CA SER A 166 14.37 17.96 9.33
C SER A 166 13.99 18.39 10.75
N LYS A 167 12.92 19.18 10.92
CA LYS A 167 12.41 19.63 12.23
C LYS A 167 11.49 18.62 12.89
N ASN A 168 10.71 17.91 12.07
CA ASN A 168 9.74 16.88 12.48
C ASN A 168 10.04 15.61 11.65
N PRO A 169 11.07 14.83 12.02
CA PRO A 169 11.56 13.69 11.24
C PRO A 169 10.60 12.50 11.20
N GLY A 170 10.81 11.60 10.25
CA GLY A 170 10.04 10.35 10.13
C GLY A 170 10.83 9.33 9.32
N SER A 171 11.83 8.74 9.95
CA SER A 171 12.76 7.79 9.33
C SER A 171 12.10 6.52 8.88
N ASP A 172 11.13 6.01 9.62
CA ASP A 172 10.33 4.82 9.29
C ASP A 172 9.56 5.01 7.97
N VAL A 173 8.66 6.00 7.91
CA VAL A 173 7.87 6.27 6.71
C VAL A 173 8.73 6.69 5.52
N ALA A 174 9.81 7.43 5.77
CA ALA A 174 10.74 7.82 4.71
C ALA A 174 11.54 6.61 4.20
N ALA A 175 12.06 5.75 5.08
CA ALA A 175 12.77 4.54 4.67
C ALA A 175 11.86 3.57 3.91
N GLU A 176 10.60 3.40 4.34
CA GLU A 176 9.63 2.56 3.63
C GLU A 176 9.25 3.15 2.26
N THR A 177 9.09 4.48 2.18
CA THR A 177 8.89 5.16 0.89
C THR A 177 10.09 4.97 -0.05
N ALA A 178 11.32 5.03 0.49
CA ALA A 178 12.51 4.74 -0.28
C ALA A 178 12.58 3.28 -0.73
N ALA A 179 12.18 2.34 0.13
CA ALA A 179 12.08 0.91 -0.20
C ALA A 179 11.07 0.67 -1.33
N ALA A 180 9.90 1.31 -1.29
CA ALA A 180 8.89 1.25 -2.33
C ALA A 180 9.45 1.67 -3.70
N PHE A 181 10.16 2.81 -3.74
CA PHE A 181 10.82 3.28 -4.96
C PHE A 181 11.95 2.35 -5.44
N ALA A 182 12.77 1.84 -4.52
CA ALA A 182 13.87 0.94 -4.86
C ALA A 182 13.37 -0.40 -5.43
N ALA A 183 12.32 -0.97 -4.83
CA ALA A 183 11.69 -2.19 -5.32
C ALA A 183 11.02 -1.95 -6.68
N ALA A 184 10.25 -0.86 -6.82
CA ALA A 184 9.63 -0.50 -8.10
C ALA A 184 10.65 -0.21 -9.21
N TYR A 185 11.83 0.36 -8.87
CA TYR A 185 12.94 0.48 -9.84
C TYR A 185 13.28 -0.86 -10.47
N VAL A 186 13.38 -1.94 -9.68
CA VAL A 186 13.70 -3.28 -10.20
C VAL A 186 12.60 -3.81 -11.12
N VAL A 187 11.33 -3.55 -10.79
CA VAL A 187 10.18 -3.92 -11.63
C VAL A 187 10.23 -3.22 -12.99
N PHE A 188 10.53 -1.92 -13.00
CA PHE A 188 10.46 -1.09 -14.21
C PHE A 188 11.76 -1.01 -15.00
N ARG A 189 12.92 -1.41 -14.46
CA ARG A 189 14.26 -1.16 -15.07
C ARG A 189 14.42 -1.58 -16.54
N LYS A 190 13.68 -2.60 -16.99
CA LYS A 190 13.72 -3.07 -18.38
C LYS A 190 12.57 -2.54 -19.24
N VAL A 191 11.41 -2.28 -18.64
CA VAL A 191 10.17 -1.93 -19.37
C VAL A 191 9.93 -0.43 -19.46
N ASP A 192 10.49 0.35 -18.54
CA ASP A 192 10.52 1.81 -18.56
C ASP A 192 11.78 2.33 -17.85
N PRO A 193 12.94 2.34 -18.53
CA PRO A 193 14.21 2.71 -17.94
C PRO A 193 14.28 4.18 -17.47
N THR A 194 13.52 5.07 -18.10
CA THR A 194 13.48 6.49 -17.73
C THR A 194 12.78 6.66 -16.39
N TYR A 195 11.59 6.04 -16.25
CA TYR A 195 10.85 6.05 -15.00
C TYR A 195 11.62 5.36 -13.88
N SER A 196 12.20 4.19 -14.14
CA SER A 196 12.94 3.44 -13.13
C SER A 196 14.15 4.24 -12.60
N LYS A 197 14.90 4.95 -13.46
CA LYS A 197 16.01 5.81 -13.01
C LYS A 197 15.53 6.96 -12.13
N MET A 198 14.35 7.53 -12.43
CA MET A 198 13.73 8.55 -11.57
C MET A 198 13.35 7.97 -10.20
N LEU A 199 12.78 6.77 -10.15
CA LEU A 199 12.48 6.07 -8.90
C LEU A 199 13.76 5.84 -8.09
N LEU A 200 14.82 5.29 -8.69
CA LEU A 200 16.08 5.03 -7.99
C LEU A 200 16.75 6.30 -7.44
N ARG A 201 16.75 7.40 -8.22
CA ARG A 201 17.28 8.68 -7.74
C ARG A 201 16.47 9.19 -6.55
N THR A 202 15.14 9.10 -6.62
CA THR A 202 14.26 9.55 -5.54
C THR A 202 14.41 8.66 -4.29
N ALA A 203 14.52 7.33 -4.47
CA ALA A 203 14.79 6.38 -3.39
C ALA A 203 16.04 6.75 -2.60
N LYS A 204 17.15 7.02 -3.30
CA LYS A 204 18.41 7.44 -2.65
C LYS A 204 18.23 8.73 -1.85
N ASN A 205 17.59 9.75 -2.42
CA ASN A 205 17.38 11.03 -1.74
C ASN A 205 16.52 10.88 -0.48
N VAL A 206 15.40 10.14 -0.58
CA VAL A 206 14.49 9.92 0.55
C VAL A 206 15.14 9.04 1.63
N TYR A 207 15.92 8.03 1.25
CA TYR A 207 16.66 7.21 2.21
C TYR A 207 17.74 8.01 2.95
N GLN A 208 18.47 8.89 2.24
CA GLN A 208 19.43 9.79 2.89
C GLN A 208 18.74 10.73 3.87
N PHE A 209 17.57 11.28 3.52
CA PHE A 209 16.75 12.05 4.47
C PHE A 209 16.40 11.23 5.72
N ALA A 210 15.97 9.98 5.55
CA ALA A 210 15.61 9.09 6.65
C ALA A 210 16.79 8.79 7.60
N LEU A 211 18.00 8.63 7.05
CA LEU A 211 19.22 8.39 7.82
C LEU A 211 19.72 9.64 8.53
N GLN A 212 19.65 10.80 7.86
CA GLN A 212 20.18 12.06 8.36
C GLN A 212 19.30 12.66 9.47
N TYR A 213 17.98 12.58 9.34
CA TYR A 213 17.03 13.16 10.27
C TYR A 213 16.25 12.04 10.95
N GLN A 214 16.78 11.56 12.08
CA GLN A 214 16.26 10.41 12.79
C GLN A 214 15.07 10.74 13.67
N GLY A 215 13.96 10.01 13.50
CA GLY A 215 12.80 10.08 14.36
C GLY A 215 11.64 9.22 13.86
N SER A 216 10.71 8.90 14.76
CA SER A 216 9.47 8.21 14.38
C SER A 216 8.51 9.21 13.73
N TYR A 217 7.87 8.85 12.62
CA TYR A 217 6.90 9.74 12.01
C TYR A 217 5.67 9.94 12.89
N SER A 218 5.31 8.97 13.73
CA SER A 218 4.15 9.09 14.62
C SER A 218 4.39 10.09 15.74
N ASP A 219 5.63 10.26 16.18
CA ASP A 219 6.00 11.30 17.14
C ASP A 219 5.87 12.70 16.50
N SER A 220 6.24 12.81 15.22
CA SER A 220 6.16 14.06 14.45
C SER A 220 4.74 14.47 14.06
N LEU A 221 3.84 13.51 13.85
CA LEU A 221 2.48 13.76 13.38
C LEU A 221 1.41 13.63 14.48
N GLY A 222 1.74 13.03 15.62
CA GLY A 222 0.82 12.86 16.74
C GLY A 222 -0.48 12.19 16.31
N SER A 223 -1.61 12.87 16.54
CA SER A 223 -2.96 12.35 16.29
C SER A 223 -3.30 12.12 14.81
N ALA A 224 -2.50 12.64 13.89
CA ALA A 224 -2.66 12.35 12.46
C ALA A 224 -2.07 11.00 12.05
N ALA A 225 -1.20 10.40 12.87
CA ALA A 225 -0.67 9.05 12.67
C ALA A 225 -1.26 8.07 13.68
N CYS A 226 -1.34 8.44 14.95
CA CYS A 226 -1.88 7.63 16.03
C CYS A 226 -3.34 8.02 16.34
N PRO A 227 -4.26 7.06 16.57
CA PRO A 227 -4.00 5.63 16.81
C PRO A 227 -4.00 4.76 15.54
N PHE A 228 -4.04 5.33 14.34
CA PHE A 228 -4.26 4.60 13.09
C PHE A 228 -3.07 3.72 12.68
N TYR A 229 -1.89 4.32 12.47
CA TYR A 229 -0.67 3.66 12.00
C TYR A 229 0.55 4.08 12.82
N CYS A 230 0.49 3.95 14.14
CA CYS A 230 1.63 4.28 14.98
C CYS A 230 2.90 3.48 14.62
N SER A 231 4.07 4.10 14.78
CA SER A 231 5.35 3.41 14.64
C SER A 231 5.68 2.63 15.93
N TYR A 232 5.09 1.45 16.09
CA TYR A 232 5.32 0.63 17.28
C TYR A 232 6.69 -0.03 17.31
N SER A 233 7.24 -0.41 16.14
CA SER A 233 8.57 -1.05 16.05
C SER A 233 9.72 -0.05 15.97
N GLY A 234 9.42 1.24 15.75
CA GLY A 234 10.41 2.29 15.54
C GLY A 234 11.21 2.13 14.24
N PHE A 235 12.26 2.95 14.11
CA PHE A 235 13.09 3.07 12.91
C PHE A 235 14.57 2.70 13.12
N LYS A 236 14.98 2.50 14.38
CA LYS A 236 16.39 2.23 14.71
C LYS A 236 16.74 0.80 14.32
N VAL A 237 17.73 0.65 13.45
CA VAL A 237 18.46 -0.62 13.37
C VAL A 237 19.27 -0.72 14.66
N LYS A 238 19.09 -1.78 15.44
CA LYS A 238 20.01 -2.05 16.56
C LYS A 238 21.40 -2.21 15.95
N SER A 239 22.22 -1.18 16.00
CA SER A 239 23.66 -1.35 15.83
C SER A 239 24.08 -2.24 16.99
N ASN A 240 24.39 -3.50 16.73
CA ASN A 240 25.23 -4.24 17.66
C ASN A 240 26.52 -3.43 17.77
N SER A 241 26.65 -2.73 18.89
CA SER A 241 27.88 -2.12 19.33
C SER A 241 28.96 -3.18 19.26
N SER A 242 29.99 -2.93 18.45
CA SER A 242 31.34 -3.46 18.63
C SER A 242 31.43 -4.99 18.79
N VAL A 243 31.56 -5.71 17.67
CA VAL A 243 32.53 -6.79 17.67
C VAL A 243 33.88 -6.08 17.55
N THR A 244 34.52 -5.90 18.70
CA THR A 244 35.94 -5.51 18.83
C THR A 244 36.83 -6.43 18.03
#